data_AF-A0A2W1AFR8-F1
#
_entry.id   AF-A0A2W1AFR8-F1
#
_cell.length_a   1.000
_cell.length_b   1.000
_cell.length_c   1.000
_cell.angle_alpha   90.00
_cell.angle_beta   90.00
_cell.angle_gamma   90.00
#
_symmetry.space_group_name_H-M   'P 1'
#
loop_
_entity.id
_entity.type
_entity.pdbx_description
1 polymer ?
#
loop_
_entity_poly.entity_id
_entity_poly.type
_entity_poly.pdbx_seq_one_letter_code
_entity_poly.pdbx_strand_id
1 'polypeptide(L)'
;MAESPLMENMAREFGDEAHFLFVYVREAHPGELYPHHTSFVQKAGQARDMRKHGVGRPILVDSLNGDVHRQYGGMPNMSWIIDHTGRVSFKASWTVAFDIQAALEETLELKGLRRQGGFVAPYYRETMGLKVMPAEEVYLGGEKAYEDVRKVRERDAARGK
;
A
#
# COMPACT_ATOMS: atom_id res chain seq x y z
N MET A 1 9.70 6.65 1.75
CA MET A 1 8.43 6.32 1.05
C MET A 1 7.74 7.63 0.69
N ALA A 2 7.72 8.00 -0.60
CA ALA A 2 7.15 9.27 -1.06
C ALA A 2 5.67 9.46 -0.65
N GLU A 3 4.90 8.38 -0.61
CA GLU A 3 3.47 8.38 -0.28
C GLU A 3 3.16 8.43 1.23
N SER A 4 4.16 8.15 2.10
CA SER A 4 3.89 8.00 3.54
C SER A 4 3.25 9.25 4.15
N PRO A 5 3.77 10.48 3.94
CA PRO A 5 3.16 11.69 4.49
C PRO A 5 1.73 11.91 4.00
N LEU A 6 1.42 11.60 2.74
CA LEU A 6 0.08 11.74 2.18
C LEU A 6 -0.90 10.77 2.83
N MET A 7 -0.49 9.52 3.00
CA MET A 7 -1.29 8.51 3.70
C MET A 7 -1.51 8.84 5.18
N GLU A 8 -0.54 9.44 5.86
CA GLU A 8 -0.70 9.91 7.24
C GLU A 8 -1.64 11.11 7.35
N ASN A 9 -1.59 12.05 6.39
CA ASN A 9 -2.52 13.16 6.33
C ASN A 9 -3.95 12.66 6.11
N MET A 10 -4.15 11.75 5.17
CA MET A 10 -5.45 11.11 4.92
C MET A 10 -5.97 10.37 6.16
N ALA A 11 -5.09 9.65 6.87
CA ALA A 11 -5.47 8.96 8.10
C ALA A 11 -5.91 9.91 9.22
N ARG A 12 -5.36 11.12 9.27
CA ARG A 12 -5.77 12.17 10.20
C ARG A 12 -7.10 12.80 9.79
N GLU A 13 -7.25 13.09 8.50
CA GLU A 13 -8.43 13.75 7.94
C GLU A 13 -9.69 12.88 8.06
N PHE A 14 -9.59 11.61 7.68
CA PHE A 14 -10.72 10.68 7.65
C PHE A 14 -10.80 9.78 8.90
N GLY A 15 -10.06 10.10 9.97
CA GLY A 15 -9.90 9.24 11.14
C GLY A 15 -11.20 8.94 11.92
N ASP A 16 -12.20 9.82 11.80
CA ASP A 16 -13.52 9.64 12.42
C ASP A 16 -14.47 8.77 11.57
N GLU A 17 -14.15 8.56 10.29
CA GLU A 17 -15.01 7.89 9.32
C GLU A 17 -14.49 6.52 8.86
N ALA A 18 -13.17 6.35 8.89
CA ALA A 18 -12.45 5.18 8.42
C ALA A 18 -11.23 4.85 9.29
N HIS A 19 -10.87 3.57 9.34
CA HIS A 19 -9.66 3.09 10.01
C HIS A 19 -8.52 2.87 9.01
N PHE A 20 -7.36 3.42 9.33
CA PHE A 20 -6.16 3.31 8.50
C PHE A 20 -5.15 2.39 9.18
N LEU A 21 -4.84 1.27 8.52
CA LEU A 21 -3.93 0.27 9.05
C LEU A 21 -2.74 0.12 8.11
N PHE A 22 -1.54 0.07 8.66
CA PHE A 22 -0.34 -0.33 7.93
C PHE A 22 -0.05 -1.81 8.25
N VAL A 23 -0.11 -2.69 7.26
CA VAL A 23 0.21 -4.11 7.47
C VAL A 23 1.66 -4.36 7.07
N TYR A 24 2.51 -4.64 8.05
CA TYR A 24 3.91 -5.01 7.83
C TYR A 24 4.00 -6.47 7.38
N VAL A 25 4.21 -6.65 6.07
CA VAL A 25 4.22 -7.93 5.37
C VAL A 25 5.63 -8.51 5.25
N ARG A 26 5.89 -9.39 4.27
CA ARG A 26 7.24 -9.89 4.00
C ARG A 26 8.08 -8.77 3.36
N GLU A 27 9.38 -8.80 3.63
CA GLU A 27 10.32 -7.83 3.07
C GLU A 27 10.32 -7.93 1.54
N ALA A 28 10.22 -6.78 0.86
CA ALA A 28 10.13 -6.71 -0.59
C ALA A 28 11.49 -7.03 -1.23
N HIS A 29 12.56 -6.56 -0.61
CA HIS A 29 13.93 -6.74 -1.05
C HIS A 29 14.80 -7.28 0.10
N PRO A 30 14.67 -8.57 0.45
CA PRO A 30 15.46 -9.16 1.52
C PRO A 30 16.94 -9.20 1.14
N GLY A 31 17.80 -8.63 1.98
CA GLY A 31 19.26 -8.75 1.83
C GLY A 31 20.07 -7.47 1.96
N GLU A 32 19.41 -6.32 2.15
CA GLU A 32 20.10 -5.03 2.28
C GLU A 32 19.84 -4.38 3.64
N LEU A 33 19.01 -3.32 3.69
CA LEU A 33 18.66 -2.62 4.92
C LEU A 33 17.97 -3.53 5.93
N TYR A 34 17.10 -4.41 5.43
CA TYR A 34 16.44 -5.43 6.24
C TYR A 34 16.67 -6.81 5.62
N PRO A 35 17.22 -7.78 6.39
CA PRO A 35 17.28 -9.17 5.95
C PRO A 35 15.89 -9.78 5.90
N HIS A 36 15.77 -10.92 5.21
CA HIS A 36 14.56 -11.73 5.29
C HIS A 36 14.23 -12.08 6.76
N HIS A 37 12.93 -12.15 7.04
CA HIS A 37 12.43 -12.49 8.36
C HIS A 37 12.68 -13.97 8.66
N THR A 38 13.43 -14.24 9.74
CA THR A 38 13.71 -15.58 10.25
C THR A 38 12.96 -15.88 11.56
N SER A 39 12.43 -14.84 12.21
CA SER A 39 11.62 -14.96 13.42
C SER A 39 10.59 -13.84 13.51
N PHE A 40 9.50 -14.08 14.24
CA PHE A 40 8.48 -13.05 14.49
C PHE A 40 9.02 -11.87 15.31
N VAL A 41 9.93 -12.13 16.25
CA VAL A 41 10.56 -11.08 17.07
C VAL A 41 11.37 -10.12 16.21
N GLN A 42 12.17 -10.64 15.28
CA GLN A 42 12.91 -9.83 14.30
C GLN A 42 11.94 -8.99 13.46
N LYS A 43 10.91 -9.62 12.89
CA LYS A 43 9.88 -8.95 12.09
C LYS A 43 9.17 -7.83 12.84
N ALA A 44 8.79 -8.07 14.10
CA ALA A 44 8.17 -7.06 14.95
C ALA A 44 9.13 -5.91 15.26
N GLY A 45 10.43 -6.18 15.41
CA GLY A 45 11.47 -5.14 15.53
C GLY A 45 11.52 -4.24 14.30
N GLN A 46 11.63 -4.84 13.11
CA GLN A 46 11.69 -4.10 11.85
C GLN A 46 10.38 -3.35 11.54
N ALA A 47 9.23 -3.92 11.90
CA ALA A 47 7.95 -3.22 11.83
C ALA A 47 7.94 -1.93 12.68
N ARG A 48 8.58 -1.93 13.85
CA ARG A 48 8.70 -0.71 14.68
C ARG A 48 9.60 0.33 14.03
N ASP A 49 10.63 -0.09 13.30
CA ASP A 49 11.51 0.83 12.59
C ASP A 49 10.78 1.64 11.51
N MET A 50 9.64 1.16 11.00
CA MET A 50 8.77 1.92 10.10
C MET A 50 8.30 3.26 10.70
N ARG A 51 8.25 3.39 12.03
CA ARG A 51 7.98 4.67 12.70
C ARG A 51 9.03 5.74 12.35
N LYS A 52 10.30 5.34 12.23
CA LYS A 52 11.41 6.23 11.84
C LYS A 52 11.26 6.73 10.41
N HIS A 53 10.48 6.02 9.60
CA HIS A 53 10.18 6.37 8.21
C HIS A 53 8.86 7.12 8.04
N GLY A 54 8.30 7.64 9.13
CA GLY A 54 7.12 8.51 9.10
C GLY A 54 5.78 7.78 9.02
N VAL A 55 5.74 6.47 9.32
CA VAL A 55 4.47 5.75 9.48
C VAL A 55 3.94 6.02 10.89
N GLY A 56 2.80 6.70 11.02
CA GLY A 56 2.17 7.09 12.29
C GLY A 56 0.92 6.26 12.62
N ARG A 57 0.17 5.85 11.61
CA ARG A 57 -1.00 4.96 11.71
C ARG A 57 -0.70 3.62 12.38
N PRO A 58 -1.68 2.92 13.00
CA PRO A 58 -1.48 1.60 13.59
C PRO A 58 -0.76 0.62 12.64
N ILE A 59 0.27 -0.06 13.15
CA ILE A 59 1.02 -1.07 12.40
C ILE A 59 0.59 -2.45 12.89
N LEU A 60 0.04 -3.25 11.98
CA LEU A 60 -0.23 -4.66 12.20
C LEU A 60 0.90 -5.49 11.61
N VAL A 61 1.41 -6.46 12.35
CA VAL A 61 2.50 -7.32 11.88
C VAL A 61 1.89 -8.63 11.38
N ASP A 62 2.01 -8.90 10.08
CA ASP A 62 1.55 -10.16 9.49
C ASP A 62 2.35 -11.36 10.05
N SER A 63 1.84 -12.57 9.90
CA SER A 63 2.54 -13.78 10.33
C SER A 63 3.93 -13.90 9.71
N LEU A 64 4.81 -14.68 10.33
CA LEU A 64 6.17 -14.89 9.82
C LEU A 64 6.16 -15.42 8.38
N ASN A 65 5.24 -16.34 8.08
CA ASN A 65 5.08 -16.91 6.75
C ASN A 65 4.48 -15.90 5.77
N GLY A 66 3.76 -14.88 6.24
CA GLY A 66 3.11 -13.85 5.43
C GLY A 66 1.75 -14.31 4.92
N ASP A 67 0.88 -14.76 5.83
CA ASP A 67 -0.42 -15.33 5.48
C ASP A 67 -1.36 -14.26 4.91
N VAL A 68 -1.44 -13.09 5.57
CA VAL A 68 -2.20 -11.94 5.05
C VAL A 68 -1.60 -11.48 3.74
N HIS A 69 -0.27 -11.37 3.66
CA HIS A 69 0.41 -10.97 2.44
C HIS A 69 0.02 -11.83 1.24
N ARG A 70 0.02 -13.17 1.38
CA ARG A 70 -0.38 -14.08 0.30
C ARG A 70 -1.85 -13.96 -0.05
N GLN A 71 -2.72 -13.93 0.96
CA GLN A 71 -4.16 -13.88 0.75
C GLN A 71 -4.60 -12.58 0.06
N TYR A 72 -3.93 -11.47 0.39
CA TYR A 72 -4.22 -10.16 -0.15
C TYR A 72 -3.33 -9.79 -1.33
N GLY A 73 -2.79 -10.77 -2.08
CA GLY A 73 -2.22 -10.59 -3.43
C GLY A 73 -0.70 -10.67 -3.56
N GLY A 74 0.06 -10.71 -2.46
CA GLY A 74 1.47 -11.11 -2.44
C GLY A 74 2.49 -10.11 -2.99
N MET A 75 2.04 -8.94 -3.43
CA MET A 75 2.89 -7.84 -3.88
C MET A 75 3.18 -6.87 -2.73
N PRO A 76 4.37 -6.23 -2.71
CA PRO A 76 4.69 -5.22 -1.72
C PRO A 76 3.87 -3.94 -1.94
N ASN A 77 3.70 -3.16 -0.86
CA ASN A 77 3.12 -1.81 -0.90
C ASN A 77 1.73 -1.70 -1.57
N MET A 78 0.94 -2.77 -1.58
CA MET A 78 -0.44 -2.73 -2.06
C MET A 78 -1.38 -2.04 -1.08
N SER A 79 -2.50 -1.54 -1.60
CA SER A 79 -3.55 -0.89 -0.82
C SER A 79 -4.92 -1.48 -1.10
N TRP A 80 -5.75 -1.55 -0.06
CA TRP A 80 -7.10 -2.08 -0.10
C TRP A 80 -8.03 -1.17 0.70
N ILE A 81 -9.25 -0.99 0.24
CA ILE A 81 -10.35 -0.43 1.03
C ILE A 81 -11.40 -1.52 1.20
N ILE A 82 -11.71 -1.82 2.46
CA ILE A 82 -12.75 -2.77 2.84
C ILE A 82 -13.88 -1.95 3.47
N ASP A 83 -15.07 -2.03 2.88
CA ASP A 83 -16.22 -1.28 3.34
C ASP A 83 -16.79 -1.87 4.65
N HIS A 84 -17.75 -1.14 5.24
CA HIS A 84 -18.43 -1.54 6.49
C HIS A 84 -19.21 -2.86 6.39
N THR A 85 -19.38 -3.43 5.20
CA THR A 85 -20.02 -4.74 4.98
C THR A 85 -19.00 -5.88 4.82
N GLY A 86 -17.70 -5.57 4.93
CA GLY A 86 -16.61 -6.52 4.73
C GLY A 86 -16.27 -6.78 3.25
N ARG A 87 -16.77 -5.95 2.32
CA ARG A 87 -16.49 -6.08 0.89
C ARG A 87 -15.35 -5.19 0.47
N VAL A 88 -14.55 -5.66 -0.49
CA VAL A 88 -13.52 -4.83 -1.11
C VAL A 88 -14.19 -3.81 -2.02
N SER A 89 -14.08 -2.53 -1.70
CA SER A 89 -14.52 -1.43 -2.57
C SER A 89 -13.40 -0.92 -3.46
N PHE A 90 -12.14 -1.10 -3.04
CA PHE A 90 -10.97 -0.70 -3.82
C PHE A 90 -9.78 -1.62 -3.57
N LYS A 91 -9.01 -1.87 -4.63
CA LYS A 91 -7.75 -2.61 -4.61
C LYS A 91 -6.78 -1.95 -5.56
N ALA A 92 -5.57 -1.67 -5.08
CA ALA A 92 -4.47 -1.20 -5.90
C ALA A 92 -3.24 -2.10 -5.73
N SER A 93 -2.59 -2.41 -6.84
CA SER A 93 -1.32 -3.17 -6.86
C SER A 93 -0.13 -2.36 -6.34
N TRP A 94 -0.32 -1.07 -6.08
CA TRP A 94 0.65 -0.17 -5.49
C TRP A 94 -0.08 0.98 -4.78
N THR A 95 0.51 1.49 -3.70
CA THR A 95 -0.03 2.65 -2.97
C THR A 95 0.22 3.92 -3.77
N VAL A 96 -0.86 4.61 -4.13
CA VAL A 96 -0.88 5.95 -4.71
C VAL A 96 -1.94 6.72 -3.93
N ALA A 97 -1.53 7.72 -3.14
CA ALA A 97 -2.44 8.36 -2.19
C ALA A 97 -3.64 9.02 -2.88
N PHE A 98 -3.44 9.61 -4.06
CA PHE A 98 -4.52 10.24 -4.83
C PHE A 98 -5.63 9.25 -5.20
N ASP A 99 -5.27 8.07 -5.74
CA ASP A 99 -6.25 7.05 -6.13
C ASP A 99 -6.98 6.47 -4.92
N ILE A 100 -6.25 6.28 -3.81
CA ILE A 100 -6.83 5.77 -2.55
C ILE A 100 -7.81 6.78 -1.97
N GLN A 101 -7.49 8.08 -1.99
CA GLN A 101 -8.37 9.13 -1.48
C GLN A 101 -9.68 9.16 -2.28
N ALA A 102 -9.60 9.23 -3.61
CA ALA A 102 -10.78 9.25 -4.46
C ALA A 102 -11.68 8.02 -4.24
N ALA A 103 -11.08 6.84 -4.10
CA ALA A 103 -11.82 5.61 -3.82
C ALA A 103 -12.42 5.55 -2.41
N LEU A 104 -11.76 6.17 -1.42
CA LEU A 104 -12.28 6.28 -0.05
C LEU A 104 -13.50 7.21 -0.01
N GLU A 105 -13.40 8.38 -0.63
CA GLU A 105 -14.49 9.35 -0.73
C GLU A 105 -15.73 8.71 -1.41
N GLU A 106 -15.53 8.04 -2.55
CA GLU A 106 -16.58 7.27 -3.23
C GLU A 106 -17.19 6.20 -2.28
N THR A 107 -16.36 5.48 -1.53
CA THR A 107 -16.82 4.45 -0.57
C THR A 107 -17.66 5.06 0.56
N LEU A 108 -17.28 6.22 1.09
CA LEU A 108 -18.00 6.91 2.16
C LEU A 108 -19.33 7.50 1.67
N GLU A 109 -19.34 8.06 0.46
CA GLU A 109 -20.57 8.55 -0.18
C GLU A 109 -21.58 7.41 -0.39
N LEU A 110 -21.15 6.29 -0.97
CA LEU A 110 -22.02 5.12 -1.19
C LEU A 110 -22.52 4.51 0.13
N LYS A 111 -21.71 4.54 1.19
CA LYS A 111 -22.15 4.17 2.56
C LYS A 111 -23.26 5.11 3.05
N GLY A 112 -23.14 6.41 2.81
CA GLY A 112 -24.18 7.40 3.12
C GLY A 112 -25.48 7.14 2.37
N LEU A 113 -25.41 6.92 1.06
CA LEU A 113 -26.57 6.62 0.21
C LEU A 113 -27.30 5.35 0.66
N ARG A 114 -26.57 4.27 0.96
CA ARG A 114 -27.16 3.02 1.50
C ARG A 114 -27.89 3.26 2.82
N ARG A 115 -27.34 4.08 3.71
CA ARG A 115 -27.98 4.42 5.01
C ARG A 115 -29.27 5.22 4.83
N GLN A 116 -29.39 5.99 3.75
CA GLN A 116 -30.60 6.75 3.41
C GLN A 116 -31.65 5.90 2.67
N GLY A 117 -31.41 4.60 2.47
CA GLY A 117 -32.31 3.71 1.72
C GLY A 117 -32.14 3.76 0.20
N GLY A 118 -31.08 4.42 -0.29
CA GLY A 118 -30.74 4.45 -1.71
C GLY A 118 -30.33 3.07 -2.23
N PHE A 119 -30.71 2.78 -3.48
CA PHE A 119 -30.31 1.55 -4.16
C PHE A 119 -28.91 1.69 -4.77
N VAL A 120 -27.98 0.82 -4.37
CA VAL A 120 -26.61 0.76 -4.90
C VAL A 120 -26.33 -0.68 -5.34
N ALA A 121 -26.01 -0.89 -6.62
CA ALA A 121 -25.66 -2.18 -7.18
C ALA A 121 -24.14 -2.31 -7.43
N PRO A 122 -23.53 -3.48 -7.16
CA PRO A 122 -22.11 -3.69 -7.44
C PRO A 122 -21.85 -3.83 -8.95
N TYR A 123 -20.70 -3.34 -9.40
CA TYR A 123 -20.13 -3.62 -10.72
C TYR A 123 -18.60 -3.67 -10.63
N TYR A 124 -17.94 -4.20 -11.66
CA TYR A 124 -16.47 -4.27 -11.72
C TYR A 124 -15.90 -3.11 -12.53
N ARG A 125 -14.83 -2.48 -12.00
CA ARG A 125 -14.05 -1.42 -12.65
C ARG A 125 -12.58 -1.78 -12.56
N GLU A 126 -11.86 -1.66 -13.68
CA GLU A 126 -10.41 -1.79 -13.73
C GLU A 126 -9.79 -0.54 -14.35
N THR A 127 -8.64 -0.12 -13.84
CA THR A 127 -7.94 1.07 -14.31
C THR A 127 -6.44 0.82 -14.23
N MET A 128 -5.73 1.12 -15.32
CA MET A 128 -4.28 1.09 -15.36
C MET A 128 -3.75 2.48 -14.97
N GLY A 129 -3.42 2.65 -13.70
CA GLY A 129 -2.80 3.89 -13.20
C GLY A 129 -1.36 4.02 -13.66
N LEU A 130 -0.97 5.24 -14.07
CA LEU A 130 0.42 5.59 -14.35
C LEU A 130 0.90 6.55 -13.26
N LYS A 131 2.02 6.20 -12.63
CA LYS A 131 2.70 7.10 -11.69
C LYS A 131 3.98 7.65 -12.30
N VAL A 132 4.28 8.90 -11.97
CA VAL A 132 5.59 9.47 -12.28
C VAL A 132 6.60 8.85 -11.33
N MET A 133 7.56 8.11 -11.88
CA MET A 133 8.69 7.61 -11.11
C MET A 133 9.74 8.72 -11.03
N PRO A 134 10.07 9.26 -9.84
CA PRO A 134 11.08 10.30 -9.73
C PRO A 134 12.44 9.82 -10.26
N ALA A 135 13.23 10.75 -10.81
CA ALA A 135 14.54 10.42 -11.39
C ALA A 135 15.47 9.76 -10.36
N GLU A 136 15.45 10.29 -9.13
CA GLU A 136 16.19 9.83 -7.97
C GLU A 136 15.20 9.47 -6.85
N GLU A 137 15.19 8.21 -6.42
CA GLU A 137 14.38 7.75 -5.29
C GLU A 137 15.29 6.98 -4.32
N VAL A 138 15.26 7.34 -3.05
CA VAL A 138 15.93 6.57 -2.00
C VAL A 138 15.06 5.35 -1.69
N TYR A 139 15.44 4.20 -2.25
CA TYR A 139 14.77 2.94 -1.99
C TYR A 139 15.14 2.42 -0.60
N LEU A 140 14.13 2.08 0.20
CA LEU A 140 14.30 1.34 1.45
C LEU A 140 14.84 -0.09 1.22
N GLY A 141 14.77 -0.58 -0.02
CA GLY A 141 15.40 -1.83 -0.45
C GLY A 141 16.88 -1.69 -0.84
N GLY A 142 17.44 -0.48 -0.70
CA GLY A 142 18.83 -0.10 -0.96
C GLY A 142 19.31 -0.19 -2.43
N GLU A 143 20.60 -0.45 -2.64
CA GLU A 143 21.32 -0.37 -3.91
C GLU A 143 20.80 -1.37 -4.96
N LYS A 144 20.48 -2.61 -4.59
CA LYS A 144 19.90 -3.60 -5.51
C LYS A 144 18.52 -3.19 -6.00
N ALA A 145 17.68 -2.62 -5.14
CA ALA A 145 16.39 -2.09 -5.56
C ALA A 145 16.56 -0.96 -6.59
N TYR A 146 17.58 -0.11 -6.41
CA TYR A 146 17.95 0.92 -7.38
C TYR A 146 18.44 0.30 -8.71
N GLU A 147 19.29 -0.72 -8.66
CA GLU A 147 19.76 -1.42 -9.86
C GLU A 147 18.64 -2.11 -10.65
N ASP A 148 17.70 -2.76 -9.97
CA ASP A 148 16.59 -3.45 -10.62
C ASP A 148 15.70 -2.45 -11.38
N VAL A 149 15.44 -1.28 -10.80
CA VAL A 149 14.71 -0.19 -11.47
C VAL A 149 15.51 0.39 -12.63
N ARG A 150 16.83 0.57 -12.47
CA ARG A 150 17.72 1.01 -13.55
C ARG A 150 17.68 0.05 -14.75
N LYS A 151 17.78 -1.26 -14.52
CA LYS A 151 17.71 -2.28 -15.58
C LYS A 151 16.38 -2.24 -16.33
N VAL A 152 15.26 -2.01 -15.63
CA VAL A 152 13.94 -1.84 -16.26
C VAL A 152 13.92 -0.59 -17.15
N ARG A 153 14.43 0.55 -16.66
CA ARG A 153 14.53 1.80 -17.45
C ARG A 153 15.39 1.63 -18.69
N GLU A 154 16.57 1.01 -18.55
CA GLU A 154 17.48 0.72 -19.67
C GLU A 154 16.80 -0.20 -20.71
N ARG A 155 16.10 -1.25 -20.26
CA ARG A 155 15.34 -2.16 -21.13
C ARG A 155 14.22 -1.42 -21.88
N ASP A 156 13.46 -0.57 -21.19
CA ASP A 156 12.32 0.12 -21.77
C ASP A 156 12.79 1.24 -22.73
N ALA A 157 13.93 1.89 -22.45
CA ALA A 157 14.58 2.82 -23.38
C ALA A 157 15.14 2.11 -24.63
N ALA A 158 15.73 0.92 -24.47
CA ALA A 158 16.21 0.09 -25.57
C ALA A 158 15.06 -0.46 -26.45
N ARG A 159 13.84 -0.53 -25.91
CA ARG A 159 12.61 -0.90 -26.62
C ARG A 159 11.95 0.27 -27.35
N GLY A 160 12.57 1.45 -27.44
CA GLY A 160 11.97 2.67 -27.96
C GLY A 160 11.49 2.63 -29.42
N LYS A 161 10.31 2.06 -29.67
CA LYS A 161 9.22 2.48 -30.58
C LYS A 161 8.12 1.42 -30.59
#